data_AF-A0A1G9IDE1-F1
#
_entry.id   AF-A0A1G9IDE1-F1
#
_cell.length_a   1.000
_cell.length_b   1.000
_cell.length_c   1.000
_cell.angle_alpha   90.00
_cell.angle_beta   90.00
_cell.angle_gamma   90.00
#
_symmetry.space_group_name_H-M   'P 1'
#
loop_
_entity.id
_entity.type
_entity.pdbx_description
1 polymer ?
#
loop_
_entity_poly.entity_id
_entity_poly.type
_entity_poly.pdbx_seq_one_letter_code
_entity_poly.pdbx_strand_id
1 'polypeptide(L)'
;MKPNARDGELEPPHPLKGTITSSLLSGRWQTYISTIYSPETETFTLDFRDGTPALHYSAPAQTRETVIGAFLSYLAGDNRWKTAAEWKRDTHYELIQG
;
A
#
# COMPACT_ATOMS: atom_id res chain seq x y z
N MET A 1 12.66 31.85 43.24
CA MET A 1 12.18 30.45 43.35
C MET A 1 10.95 30.34 42.46
N LYS A 2 10.94 29.45 41.45
CA LYS A 2 9.80 29.24 40.54
C LYS A 2 8.67 28.44 41.25
N PRO A 3 7.45 28.39 40.69
CA PRO A 3 7.20 27.42 39.61
C PRO A 3 6.58 28.07 38.37
N ASN A 4 7.08 27.70 37.20
CA ASN A 4 6.43 27.92 35.90
C ASN A 4 5.78 26.58 35.54
N ALA A 5 4.47 26.57 35.35
CA ALA A 5 3.76 25.42 34.80
C ALA A 5 4.36 25.08 33.42
N ARG A 6 4.72 23.82 33.23
CA ARG A 6 4.95 23.26 31.90
C ARG A 6 3.67 22.54 31.54
N ASP A 7 2.87 23.16 30.70
CA ASP A 7 1.76 22.50 30.03
C ASP A 7 2.37 21.45 29.10
N GLY A 8 2.15 20.19 29.45
CA GLY A 8 2.44 19.03 28.60
C GLY A 8 1.35 18.90 27.55
N GLU A 9 1.30 19.84 26.62
CA GLU A 9 0.51 19.69 25.41
C GLU A 9 1.24 18.64 24.55
N LEU A 10 0.69 17.42 24.54
CA LEU A 10 1.08 16.41 23.57
C LEU A 10 0.73 16.99 22.19
N GLU A 11 1.75 17.50 21.49
CA GLU A 11 1.64 17.87 20.08
C GLU A 11 0.85 16.75 19.37
N PRO A 12 -0.30 17.07 18.74
CA PRO A 12 -1.04 16.08 17.99
C PRO A 12 -0.11 15.47 16.93
N PRO A 13 -0.22 14.17 16.63
CA PRO A 13 0.59 13.54 15.60
C PRO A 13 0.49 14.42 14.35
N HIS A 14 1.66 14.86 13.86
CA HIS A 14 1.74 15.78 12.73
C HIS A 14 0.82 15.28 11.62
N PRO A 15 -0.06 16.12 11.03
CA PRO A 15 -0.82 15.71 9.87
C PRO A 15 0.19 15.29 8.81
N LEU A 16 0.06 14.06 8.30
CA LEU A 16 0.84 13.56 7.17
C LEU A 16 0.87 14.67 6.12
N LYS A 17 2.04 15.26 5.88
CA LYS A 17 2.18 16.35 4.91
C LYS A 17 2.00 15.74 3.52
N GLY A 18 0.76 15.68 3.06
CA GLY A 18 0.39 15.25 1.71
C GLY A 18 -0.88 14.40 1.68
N THR A 19 -1.61 14.47 0.58
CA THR A 19 -2.79 13.63 0.33
C THR A 19 -2.33 12.22 -0.04
N ILE A 20 -2.64 11.22 0.80
CA ILE A 20 -2.52 9.82 0.39
C ILE A 20 -3.46 9.60 -0.79
N THR A 21 -2.91 9.11 -1.90
CA THR A 21 -3.69 8.74 -3.08
C THR A 21 -3.65 7.24 -3.24
N SER A 22 -4.81 6.61 -3.43
CA SER A 22 -4.92 5.19 -3.71
C SER A 22 -5.65 4.94 -5.02
N SER A 23 -5.37 3.79 -5.63
CA SER A 23 -6.05 3.33 -6.84
C SER A 23 -6.17 1.81 -6.80
N LEU A 24 -7.28 1.28 -7.31
CA LEU A 24 -7.57 -0.15 -7.33
C LEU A 24 -8.16 -0.52 -8.68
N LEU A 25 -7.67 -1.61 -9.24
CA LEU A 25 -8.19 -2.23 -10.45
C LEU A 25 -8.61 -3.67 -10.14
N SER A 26 -9.87 -3.99 -10.41
CA SER A 26 -10.45 -5.31 -10.20
C SER A 26 -11.35 -5.70 -11.36
N GLY A 27 -11.24 -6.94 -11.81
CA GLY A 27 -12.18 -7.55 -12.76
C GLY A 27 -13.05 -8.66 -12.14
N ARG A 28 -12.80 -9.03 -10.88
CA ARG A 28 -13.45 -10.15 -10.19
C ARG A 28 -13.49 -9.91 -8.68
N TRP A 29 -14.48 -10.49 -8.01
CA TRP A 29 -14.58 -10.46 -6.56
C TRP A 29 -13.27 -10.92 -5.90
N GLN A 30 -12.78 -10.13 -4.95
CA GLN A 30 -11.55 -10.37 -4.18
C GLN A 30 -10.26 -10.58 -4.99
N THR A 31 -10.28 -10.32 -6.29
CA THR A 31 -9.09 -10.36 -7.14
C THR A 31 -8.82 -8.96 -7.67
N TYR A 32 -7.72 -8.35 -7.25
CA TYR A 32 -7.41 -6.97 -7.60
C TYR A 32 -5.91 -6.69 -7.52
N ILE A 33 -5.47 -5.66 -8.25
CA ILE A 33 -4.21 -4.95 -8.00
C ILE A 33 -4.55 -3.55 -7.49
N SER A 34 -3.80 -3.05 -6.51
CA SER A 34 -3.96 -1.70 -5.98
C SER A 34 -2.61 -1.03 -5.75
N THR A 35 -2.65 0.28 -5.57
CA THR A 35 -1.48 1.04 -5.16
C THR A 35 -1.85 2.14 -4.18
N ILE A 36 -0.89 2.49 -3.32
CA ILE A 36 -0.95 3.64 -2.43
C ILE A 36 0.32 4.47 -2.66
N TYR A 37 0.14 5.77 -2.90
CA TYR A 37 1.23 6.73 -2.98
C TYR A 37 1.57 7.30 -1.59
N SER A 38 2.85 7.26 -1.23
CA SER A 38 3.41 7.87 -0.03
C SER A 38 4.11 9.18 -0.39
N PRO A 39 3.58 10.36 0.01
CA PRO A 39 4.20 11.64 -0.27
C PRO A 39 5.54 11.83 0.44
N GLU A 40 5.71 11.22 1.62
CA GLU A 40 6.91 11.38 2.46
C GLU A 40 8.14 10.73 1.86
N THR A 41 7.95 9.61 1.17
CA THR A 41 9.03 8.85 0.52
C THR A 41 9.01 8.97 -1.00
N GLU A 42 8.03 9.70 -1.55
CA GLU A 42 7.74 9.80 -3.00
C GLU A 42 7.68 8.44 -3.72
N THR A 43 7.22 7.41 -3.01
CA THR A 43 7.15 6.03 -3.52
C THR A 43 5.73 5.48 -3.52
N PHE A 44 5.54 4.40 -4.26
CA PHE A 44 4.30 3.65 -4.29
C PHE A 44 4.46 2.32 -3.56
N THR A 45 3.40 1.87 -2.91
CA THR A 45 3.23 0.45 -2.56
C THR A 45 2.29 -0.17 -3.58
N LEU A 46 2.67 -1.31 -4.16
CA LEU A 46 1.77 -2.15 -4.97
C LEU A 46 1.25 -3.28 -4.10
N ASP A 47 -0.05 -3.51 -4.15
CA ASP A 47 -0.69 -4.64 -3.48
C ASP A 47 -1.49 -5.47 -4.48
N PHE A 48 -1.53 -6.78 -4.27
CA PHE A 48 -2.28 -7.73 -5.08
C PHE A 48 -3.00 -8.71 -4.17
N ARG A 49 -4.28 -8.97 -4.46
CA ARG A 49 -5.06 -10.03 -3.81
C ARG A 49 -5.51 -11.06 -4.83
N ASP A 50 -5.31 -12.34 -4.51
CA ASP A 50 -5.71 -13.47 -5.35
C ASP A 50 -6.93 -14.21 -4.77
N GLY A 51 -8.11 -13.62 -4.91
CA GLY A 51 -9.39 -14.27 -4.63
C GLY A 51 -9.76 -14.49 -3.15
N THR A 52 -8.80 -14.43 -2.21
CA THR A 52 -9.01 -14.60 -0.77
C THR A 52 -8.11 -13.66 0.04
N PRO A 53 -8.51 -13.22 1.26
CA PRO A 53 -7.68 -12.34 2.09
C PRO A 53 -6.32 -12.95 2.45
N ALA A 54 -6.22 -14.27 2.57
CA ALA A 54 -4.97 -14.97 2.90
C ALA A 54 -3.93 -14.97 1.75
N LEU A 55 -4.37 -14.64 0.53
CA LEU A 55 -3.52 -14.52 -0.65
C LEU A 55 -3.36 -13.04 -1.01
N HIS A 56 -2.88 -12.27 -0.03
CA HIS A 56 -2.51 -10.88 -0.18
C HIS A 56 -1.00 -10.75 -0.32
N TYR A 57 -0.56 -9.92 -1.25
CA TYR A 57 0.84 -9.70 -1.57
C TYR A 57 1.12 -8.22 -1.69
N SER A 58 2.26 -7.77 -1.20
CA SER A 58 2.68 -6.38 -1.24
C SER A 58 4.10 -6.26 -1.77
N ALA A 59 4.34 -5.21 -2.54
CA ALA A 59 5.65 -4.79 -3.02
C ALA A 59 5.80 -3.29 -2.71
N PRO A 60 6.52 -2.92 -1.64
CA PRO A 60 6.73 -1.52 -1.26
C PRO A 60 7.79 -0.84 -2.13
N ALA A 61 7.92 0.48 -2.01
CA ALA A 61 9.00 1.28 -2.62
C ALA A 61 9.09 1.19 -4.16
N GLN A 62 7.94 1.12 -4.82
CA GLN A 62 7.82 1.06 -6.27
C GLN A 62 7.92 2.45 -6.91
N THR A 63 8.44 2.48 -8.13
CA THR A 63 8.45 3.69 -8.97
C THR A 63 7.09 3.89 -9.65
N ARG A 64 6.83 5.11 -10.11
CA ARG A 64 5.64 5.43 -10.90
C ARG A 64 5.55 4.56 -12.15
N GLU A 65 6.67 4.38 -12.84
CA GLU A 65 6.78 3.61 -14.08
C GLU A 65 6.44 2.14 -13.85
N THR A 66 6.95 1.55 -12.76
CA THR A 66 6.63 0.18 -12.36
C THR A 66 5.13 0.02 -12.07
N VAL A 67 4.52 0.96 -11.33
CA VAL A 67 3.09 0.92 -11.01
C VAL A 67 2.22 1.00 -12.25
N ILE A 68 2.50 1.94 -13.15
CA ILE A 68 1.76 2.08 -14.42
C ILE A 68 1.89 0.80 -15.25
N GLY A 69 3.11 0.27 -15.38
CA GLY A 69 3.36 -0.99 -16.11
C GLY A 69 2.62 -2.18 -15.51
N ALA A 70 2.60 -2.30 -14.18
CA ALA A 70 1.89 -3.36 -13.48
C ALA A 70 0.36 -3.27 -13.70
N PHE A 71 -0.22 -2.08 -13.60
CA PHE A 71 -1.65 -1.87 -13.84
C PHE A 71 -2.04 -2.20 -15.28
N LEU A 72 -1.26 -1.77 -16.27
CA LEU A 72 -1.52 -2.06 -17.69
C LEU A 72 -1.39 -3.56 -17.99
N SER A 73 -0.37 -4.22 -17.43
CA SER A 73 -0.18 -5.67 -17.55
C SER A 73 -1.31 -6.46 -16.91
N TYR A 74 -1.76 -6.06 -15.71
CA TYR A 74 -2.91 -6.66 -15.04
C TYR A 74 -4.19 -6.50 -15.86
N LEU A 75 -4.44 -5.29 -16.39
CA LEU A 75 -5.61 -5.01 -17.23
C LEU A 75 -5.60 -5.83 -18.52
N ALA A 76 -4.43 -6.04 -19.13
CA ALA A 76 -4.26 -6.86 -20.32
C ALA A 76 -4.48 -8.37 -20.07
N GLY A 77 -4.57 -8.79 -18.80
CA GLY A 77 -4.71 -10.20 -18.43
C GLY A 77 -3.44 -11.02 -18.62
N ASP A 78 -2.28 -10.38 -18.72
CA ASP A 78 -0.99 -11.05 -18.80
C ASP A 78 -0.32 -11.15 -17.42
N ASN A 79 0.82 -11.86 -17.34
CA ASN A 79 1.50 -12.13 -16.06
C ASN A 79 2.76 -11.24 -15.83
N ARG A 80 3.04 -10.24 -16.67
CA ARG A 80 4.27 -9.42 -16.53
C ARG A 80 4.31 -8.65 -15.21
N TRP A 81 3.16 -8.24 -14.68
CA TRP A 81 3.04 -7.56 -13.38
C TRP A 81 3.51 -8.43 -12.21
N LYS A 82 3.41 -9.76 -12.30
CA LYS A 82 3.89 -10.69 -11.27
C LYS A 82 5.41 -10.72 -11.15
N THR A 83 6.12 -10.33 -12.21
CA THR A 83 7.58 -10.27 -12.25
C THR A 83 8.12 -8.84 -12.25
N ALA A 84 7.24 -7.84 -12.33
CA ALA A 84 7.61 -6.43 -12.36
C ALA A 84 8.04 -5.88 -10.99
N ALA A 85 7.76 -6.61 -9.91
CA ALA A 85 8.08 -6.23 -8.54
C ALA A 85 8.41 -7.47 -7.69
N GLU A 86 9.14 -7.24 -6.60
CA GLU A 86 9.41 -8.27 -5.59
C GLU A 86 8.23 -8.39 -4.62
N TRP A 87 7.28 -9.25 -4.98
CA TRP A 87 6.08 -9.49 -4.18
C TRP A 87 6.41 -10.26 -2.89
N LYS A 88 5.97 -9.73 -1.75
CA LYS A 88 6.02 -10.40 -0.46
C LYS A 88 4.61 -10.72 -0.02
N ARG A 89 4.37 -11.96 0.41
CA ARG A 89 3.07 -12.35 0.96
C ARG A 89 2.84 -11.62 2.28
N ASP A 90 1.69 -10.98 2.39
CA ASP A 90 1.25 -10.31 3.61
C ASP A 90 0.53 -11.33 4.51
N THR A 91 1.18 -11.68 5.62
CA THR A 91 0.69 -12.69 6.58
C THR A 91 -0.26 -12.09 7.62
N HIS A 92 -0.50 -10.77 7.62
CA HIS A 92 -1.37 -10.12 8.60
C HIS A 92 -2.80 -10.70 8.59
N TYR A 93 -3.26 -11.18 7.42
CA TYR A 93 -4.60 -11.74 7.21
C TYR A 93 -4.70 -13.25 7.43
N GLU A 94 -3.59 -13.95 7.72
CA GLU A 94 -3.61 -15.39 8.00
C GLU A 94 -4.18 -15.70 9.40
N LEU A 95 -4.08 -14.76 10.35
CA LEU A 95 -4.51 -14.94 11.74
C LEU A 95 -6.02 -14.74 11.98
N ILE A 96 -6.78 -14.31 10.97
CA ILE A 96 -8.22 -14.03 11.10
C ILE A 96 -9.07 -15.28 10.81
N GLN A 97 -8.45 -16.43 10.49
CA GLN A 97 -9.15 -17.69 10.19
C GLN A 97 -8.86 -18.84 11.17
N GLY A 98 -8.39 -18.52 12.38
CA GLY A 98 -8.25 -19.47 13.50
C GLY A 98 -9.47 -19.50 14.40
#